data_AF-T4VRQ3-F1
#
_entry.id   AF-T4VRQ3-F1
#
_cell.length_a   1.000
_cell.length_b   1.000
_cell.length_c   1.000
_cell.angle_alpha   90.00
_cell.angle_beta   90.00
_cell.angle_gamma   90.00
#
_symmetry.space_group_name_H-M   'P 1'
#
loop_
_entity.id
_entity.type
_entity.pdbx_description
1 polymer ?
#
loop_
_entity_poly.entity_id
_entity_poly.type
_entity_poly.pdbx_seq_one_letter_code
_entity_poly.pdbx_strand_id
1 'polypeptide(L)'
;MSLIINLIIFLISYSILSLVFTLILLSIIMGIFLIIKVVFNMNEQRWDNLFRYKNNIVLMLIMLVCLIISLTITFVISNLFFEFIEFKYKEISSILIILFIALPIIFKFFKLRDYIKSKLTKDPNQKGLFD
;
A
#
# COMPACT_ATOMS: atom_id res chain seq x y z
N MET A 1 12.45 -13.03 -29.98
CA MET A 1 11.64 -11.82 -29.76
C MET A 1 12.59 -10.64 -29.59
N SER A 2 12.37 -9.54 -30.32
CA SER A 2 13.20 -8.32 -30.18
C SER A 2 13.08 -7.75 -28.77
N LEU A 3 14.15 -7.14 -28.25
CA LEU A 3 14.18 -6.54 -26.91
C LEU A 3 13.05 -5.53 -26.71
N ILE A 4 12.72 -4.77 -27.76
CA ILE A 4 11.64 -3.78 -27.78
C ILE A 4 10.28 -4.44 -27.52
N ILE A 5 10.02 -5.58 -28.15
CA ILE A 5 8.74 -6.30 -27.99
C ILE A 5 8.59 -6.81 -26.56
N ASN A 6 9.66 -7.36 -25.97
CA ASN A 6 9.65 -7.79 -24.56
C ASN A 6 9.37 -6.64 -23.60
N LEU A 7 9.92 -5.46 -23.91
CA LEU A 7 9.74 -4.25 -23.10
C LEU A 7 8.29 -3.75 -23.18
N ILE A 8 7.68 -3.78 -24.37
CA ILE A 8 6.26 -3.44 -24.57
C ILE A 8 5.36 -4.41 -23.79
N ILE A 9 5.60 -5.72 -23.89
CA ILE A 9 4.84 -6.74 -23.16
C ILE A 9 4.96 -6.52 -21.65
N PHE A 10 6.17 -6.24 -21.15
CA PHE A 10 6.41 -5.93 -19.75
C PHE A 10 5.62 -4.69 -19.29
N LEU A 11 5.60 -3.62 -20.10
CA LEU A 11 4.95 -2.37 -19.75
C LEU A 11 3.41 -2.52 -19.68
N ILE A 12 2.82 -3.26 -20.62
CA ILE A 12 1.40 -3.62 -20.61
C ILE A 12 1.08 -4.48 -19.40
N SER A 13 1.91 -5.50 -19.13
CA SER A 13 1.73 -6.40 -17.98
C SER A 13 1.79 -5.64 -16.66
N TYR A 14 2.74 -4.70 -16.54
CA TYR A 14 2.85 -3.81 -15.39
C TYR A 14 1.58 -2.97 -15.20
N SER A 15 1.04 -2.36 -16.26
CA SER A 15 -0.21 -1.59 -16.16
C SER A 15 -1.37 -2.45 -15.65
N ILE A 16 -1.54 -3.66 -16.19
CA ILE A 16 -2.61 -4.59 -15.77
C ILE A 16 -2.40 -5.01 -14.31
N LEU A 17 -1.20 -5.46 -13.95
CA LEU A 17 -0.89 -5.93 -12.60
C LEU A 17 -0.96 -4.82 -11.57
N SER A 18 -0.67 -3.57 -11.94
CA SER A 18 -0.85 -2.42 -11.06
C SER A 18 -2.32 -2.18 -10.70
N LEU A 19 -3.24 -2.33 -11.67
CA LEU A 19 -4.68 -2.24 -11.42
C LEU A 19 -5.14 -3.38 -10.50
N VAL A 20 -4.69 -4.60 -10.78
CA VAL A 20 -4.99 -5.77 -9.94
C VAL A 20 -4.48 -5.55 -8.51
N PHE A 21 -3.26 -5.04 -8.34
CA PHE A 21 -2.71 -4.68 -7.02
C PHE A 21 -3.59 -3.66 -6.30
N THR A 22 -4.05 -2.61 -6.98
CA THR A 22 -4.90 -1.60 -6.32
C THR A 22 -6.22 -2.18 -5.82
N LEU A 23 -6.82 -3.10 -6.58
CA LEU A 23 -8.03 -3.82 -6.15
C LEU A 23 -7.75 -4.71 -4.95
N ILE A 24 -6.68 -5.49 -4.98
CA ILE A 24 -6.26 -6.35 -3.87
C ILE A 24 -6.03 -5.54 -2.60
N LEU A 25 -5.29 -4.42 -2.71
CA LEU A 25 -5.01 -3.54 -1.58
C LEU A 25 -6.30 -2.94 -1.00
N LEU A 26 -7.20 -2.45 -1.86
CA LEU A 26 -8.48 -1.91 -1.42
C LEU A 26 -9.32 -2.96 -0.69
N SER A 27 -9.42 -4.17 -1.25
CA SER A 27 -10.14 -5.29 -0.65
C SER A 27 -9.57 -5.70 0.70
N ILE A 28 -8.24 -5.75 0.85
CA ILE A 28 -7.58 -6.09 2.10
C ILE A 28 -7.81 -5.03 3.16
N ILE A 29 -7.68 -3.74 2.79
CA ILE A 29 -7.94 -2.64 3.72
C ILE A 29 -9.40 -2.71 4.19
N MET A 30 -10.36 -2.76 3.27
CA MET A 30 -11.78 -2.85 3.64
C MET A 30 -12.07 -4.10 4.49
N GLY A 31 -11.51 -5.24 4.12
CA GLY A 31 -11.67 -6.49 4.86
C GLY A 31 -11.15 -6.41 6.29
N ILE A 32 -9.94 -5.88 6.50
CA ILE A 32 -9.37 -5.72 7.85
C ILE A 32 -10.20 -4.76 8.70
N PHE A 33 -10.63 -3.63 8.16
CA PHE A 33 -11.48 -2.69 8.89
C PHE A 33 -12.83 -3.32 9.26
N LEU A 34 -13.43 -4.10 8.36
CA LEU A 34 -14.67 -4.82 8.63
C LEU A 34 -14.49 -5.87 9.73
N ILE A 35 -13.42 -6.67 9.66
CA ILE A 35 -13.10 -7.68 10.67
C ILE A 35 -12.91 -7.02 12.04
N ILE A 36 -12.13 -5.93 12.11
CA ILE A 36 -11.92 -5.20 13.37
C ILE A 36 -13.26 -4.66 13.91
N LYS A 37 -14.10 -4.09 13.03
CA LYS A 37 -15.40 -3.57 13.42
C LYS A 37 -16.30 -4.65 14.03
N VAL A 38 -16.38 -5.81 13.38
CA VAL A 38 -17.25 -6.93 13.80
C VAL A 38 -16.70 -7.61 15.05
N VAL A 39 -15.42 -7.97 15.07
CA VAL A 39 -14.81 -8.74 16.17
C VAL A 39 -14.72 -7.94 17.46
N PHE A 40 -14.37 -6.65 17.39
CA PHE A 40 -14.20 -5.79 18.58
C PHE A 40 -15.43 -4.93 18.89
N ASN A 41 -16.51 -5.08 18.12
CA ASN A 41 -17.71 -4.26 18.20
C ASN A 41 -17.38 -2.76 18.31
N MET A 42 -16.61 -2.28 17.32
CA MET A 42 -16.09 -0.91 17.33
C MET A 42 -17.20 0.11 17.07
N ASN A 43 -17.25 1.14 17.92
CA ASN A 43 -18.02 2.37 17.70
C ASN A 43 -17.08 3.52 17.33
N GLU A 44 -17.63 4.68 16.98
CA GLU A 44 -16.85 5.85 16.54
C GLU A 44 -15.82 6.29 17.58
N GLN A 45 -16.19 6.29 18.86
CA GLN A 45 -15.30 6.71 19.95
C GLN A 45 -14.12 5.75 20.15
N ARG A 46 -14.33 4.44 19.98
CA ARG A 46 -13.24 3.44 20.06
C ARG A 46 -12.32 3.52 18.84
N TRP A 47 -12.86 3.80 17.65
CA TRP A 47 -12.04 4.05 16.46
C TRP A 47 -11.15 5.29 16.63
N ASP A 48 -11.69 6.39 17.12
CA ASP A 48 -10.91 7.62 17.33
C ASP A 48 -9.81 7.40 18.37
N ASN A 49 -10.11 6.68 19.46
CA ASN A 49 -9.11 6.30 20.46
C ASN A 49 -8.02 5.37 19.90
N LEU A 50 -8.39 4.38 19.08
CA LEU A 50 -7.46 3.41 18.50
C LEU A 50 -6.53 4.07 17.48
N PHE A 51 -7.06 4.97 16.65
CA PHE A 51 -6.25 5.68 15.66
C PHE A 51 -5.42 6.80 16.27
N ARG A 52 -5.91 7.52 17.28
CA ARG A 52 -5.10 8.53 17.98
C ARG A 52 -4.07 7.92 18.93
N TYR A 53 -4.13 6.61 19.19
CA TYR A 53 -3.22 5.93 20.09
C TYR A 53 -1.75 6.15 19.68
N LYS A 54 -0.98 6.71 20.62
CA LYS A 54 0.46 6.96 20.50
C LYS A 54 0.85 7.53 19.13
N ASN A 55 0.24 8.65 18.73
CA ASN A 55 0.60 9.40 17.53
C ASN A 55 0.32 8.67 16.19
N ASN A 56 -0.84 8.03 16.05
CA ASN A 56 -1.26 7.33 14.83
C ASN A 56 -0.38 6.12 14.43
N ILE A 57 0.42 5.60 15.37
CA ILE A 57 1.28 4.44 15.13
C ILE A 57 0.45 3.22 14.73
N VAL A 58 -0.72 3.03 15.35
CA VAL A 58 -1.60 1.89 15.07
C VAL A 58 -2.12 1.94 13.63
N LEU A 59 -2.56 3.11 13.17
CA LEU A 59 -3.01 3.29 11.79
C LEU A 59 -1.87 3.04 10.79
N MET A 60 -0.67 3.57 11.06
CA MET A 60 0.50 3.32 10.22
C MET A 60 0.85 1.83 10.15
N LEU A 61 0.77 1.12 11.28
CA LEU A 61 1.08 -0.31 11.35
C LEU A 61 0.04 -1.14 10.59
N ILE A 62 -1.25 -0.85 10.74
CA ILE A 62 -2.32 -1.50 9.98
C ILE A 62 -2.09 -1.31 8.47
N MET A 63 -1.82 -0.09 8.04
CA MET A 63 -1.56 0.20 6.62
C MET A 63 -0.32 -0.50 6.09
N LEU A 64 0.76 -0.58 6.88
CA LEU A 64 1.97 -1.30 6.51
C LEU A 64 1.70 -2.81 6.36
N VAL A 65 0.95 -3.40 7.29
CA VAL A 65 0.56 -4.81 7.22
C VAL A 65 -0.29 -5.08 5.98
N CYS A 66 -1.30 -4.24 5.70
CA CYS A 66 -2.09 -4.34 4.48
C CYS A 66 -1.20 -4.32 3.23
N LEU A 67 -0.26 -3.37 3.17
CA LEU A 67 0.65 -3.21 2.04
C LEU A 67 1.52 -4.45 1.82
N ILE A 68 2.11 -5.00 2.89
CA ILE A 68 2.96 -6.20 2.80
C ILE A 68 2.14 -7.38 2.26
N ILE A 69 0.94 -7.61 2.80
CA ILE A 69 0.07 -8.70 2.35
C ILE A 69 -0.29 -8.52 0.87
N SER A 70 -0.68 -7.32 0.46
CA SER A 70 -1.01 -7.03 -0.95
C SER A 70 0.18 -7.26 -1.88
N LEU A 71 1.38 -6.82 -1.50
CA LEU A 71 2.59 -7.03 -2.29
C LEU A 71 2.92 -8.52 -2.42
N THR A 72 2.80 -9.29 -1.35
CA THR A 72 3.03 -10.74 -1.40
C THR A 72 2.06 -11.43 -2.35
N ILE A 73 0.76 -11.10 -2.27
CA ILE A 73 -0.25 -11.68 -3.16
C ILE A 73 0.00 -11.28 -4.62
N THR A 74 0.30 -10.00 -4.87
CA THR A 74 0.60 -9.52 -6.22
C THR A 74 1.87 -10.15 -6.79
N PHE A 75 2.87 -10.47 -5.96
CA PHE A 75 4.07 -11.16 -6.42
C PHE A 75 3.74 -12.58 -6.92
N VAL A 76 2.93 -13.31 -6.16
CA VAL A 76 2.45 -14.65 -6.55
C VAL A 76 1.65 -14.58 -7.85
N ILE A 77 0.70 -13.64 -7.95
CA ILE A 77 -0.10 -13.44 -9.16
C ILE A 77 0.78 -13.07 -10.35
N SER A 78 1.76 -12.20 -10.17
CA SER A 78 2.70 -11.80 -11.21
C SER A 78 3.50 -12.98 -11.73
N ASN A 79 4.03 -13.83 -10.83
CA ASN A 79 4.76 -15.03 -11.24
C ASN A 79 3.88 -15.99 -12.05
N LEU A 80 2.67 -16.27 -11.57
CA LEU A 80 1.72 -17.13 -12.29
C LEU A 80 1.33 -16.54 -13.65
N PHE A 81 1.15 -15.22 -13.72
CA PHE A 81 0.83 -14.53 -14.96
C PHE A 81 1.96 -14.63 -15.99
N PHE A 82 3.20 -14.35 -15.59
CA PHE A 82 4.35 -14.46 -16.49
C PHE A 82 4.68 -15.90 -16.89
N GLU A 83 4.40 -16.86 -16.01
CA GLU A 83 4.48 -18.28 -16.34
C GLU A 83 3.42 -18.68 -17.38
N PHE A 84 2.18 -18.21 -17.22
CA PHE A 84 1.09 -18.47 -18.15
C PHE A 84 1.36 -17.95 -19.57
N ILE A 85 2.02 -16.79 -19.70
CA ILE A 85 2.40 -16.23 -21.01
C ILE A 85 3.78 -16.70 -21.50
N GLU A 86 4.39 -17.68 -20.81
CA GLU A 86 5.72 -18.24 -21.11
C GLU A 86 6.80 -17.16 -21.29
N PHE A 87 6.77 -16.11 -20.45
CA PHE A 87 7.67 -14.98 -20.62
C PHE A 87 9.09 -15.34 -20.21
N LYS A 88 10.05 -15.12 -21.12
CA LYS A 88 11.47 -15.47 -20.94
C LYS A 88 12.10 -14.91 -19.65
N TYR A 89 11.66 -13.74 -19.19
CA TYR A 89 12.23 -13.05 -18.03
C TYR A 89 11.32 -13.05 -16.80
N LYS A 90 10.47 -14.09 -16.63
CA LYS A 90 9.40 -14.14 -15.63
C LYS A 90 9.82 -13.67 -14.21
N GLU A 91 10.92 -14.21 -13.69
CA GLU A 91 11.35 -13.91 -12.31
C GLU A 91 11.78 -12.46 -12.14
N ILE A 92 12.64 -11.96 -13.04
CA ILE A 92 13.14 -10.58 -13.02
C ILE A 92 11.98 -9.61 -13.22
N SER A 93 11.05 -9.92 -14.13
CA SER A 93 9.88 -9.09 -14.40
C SER A 93 8.94 -9.01 -13.20
N SER A 94 8.66 -10.12 -12.51
CA SER A 94 7.84 -10.09 -11.29
C SER A 94 8.48 -9.26 -10.17
N ILE A 95 9.79 -9.39 -9.97
CA ILE A 95 10.51 -8.57 -8.98
C ILE A 95 10.44 -7.09 -9.34
N LEU A 96 10.67 -6.75 -10.62
CA LEU A 96 10.59 -5.37 -11.10
C LEU A 96 9.19 -4.77 -10.90
N ILE A 97 8.13 -5.53 -11.20
CA ILE A 97 6.76 -5.04 -10.98
C ILE A 97 6.53 -4.70 -9.51
N ILE A 98 6.93 -5.58 -8.60
CA ILE A 98 6.82 -5.31 -7.15
C ILE A 98 7.62 -4.07 -6.76
N LEU A 99 8.84 -3.93 -7.28
CA LEU A 99 9.68 -2.77 -7.00
C LEU A 99 9.03 -1.47 -7.49
N PHE A 100 8.53 -1.45 -8.72
CA PHE A 100 7.89 -0.29 -9.33
C PHE A 100 6.58 0.10 -8.63
N ILE A 101 5.82 -0.88 -8.11
CA ILE A 101 4.62 -0.63 -7.32
C ILE A 101 4.99 -0.11 -5.93
N ALA A 102 5.96 -0.73 -5.26
CA ALA A 102 6.32 -0.42 -3.88
C ALA A 102 7.01 0.94 -3.72
N LEU A 103 7.93 1.29 -4.63
CA LEU A 103 8.68 2.55 -4.60
C LEU A 103 7.80 3.79 -4.38
N PRO A 104 6.82 4.11 -5.24
CA PRO A 104 5.99 5.30 -5.08
C PRO A 104 5.17 5.28 -3.78
N ILE A 105 4.77 4.09 -3.31
CA ILE A 105 4.02 3.95 -2.05
C ILE A 105 4.92 4.26 -0.87
N ILE A 106 6.13 3.71 -0.84
CA ILE A 106 7.13 3.95 0.22
C ILE A 106 7.48 5.44 0.27
N PHE A 107 7.75 6.08 -0.88
CA PHE A 107 8.02 7.51 -0.94
C PHE A 107 6.86 8.36 -0.40
N LYS A 108 5.61 8.04 -0.79
CA LYS A 108 4.42 8.71 -0.25
C LYS A 108 4.25 8.45 1.24
N PHE A 109 4.58 7.26 1.72
CA PHE A 109 4.49 6.90 3.13
C PHE A 109 5.48 7.68 4.00
N PHE A 110 6.73 7.85 3.55
CA PHE A 110 7.69 8.73 4.22
C PHE A 110 7.18 10.17 4.32
N LYS A 111 6.62 10.70 3.22
CA LYS A 111 6.01 12.04 3.22
C LYS A 111 4.83 12.15 4.20
N LEU A 112 4.02 11.10 4.33
CA LEU A 112 2.91 11.04 5.29
C LEU A 112 3.43 11.06 6.74
N ARG A 113 4.50 10.31 7.03
CA ARG A 113 5.15 10.31 8.34
C ARG A 113 5.64 11.70 8.72
N ASP A 114 6.29 12.41 7.80
CA ASP A 114 6.81 13.76 8.05
C ASP A 114 5.68 14.79 8.24
N TYR A 115 4.57 14.65 7.49
CA TYR A 115 3.38 15.46 7.68
C TYR A 115 2.74 15.24 9.07
N ILE A 116 2.56 13.98 9.48
CA ILE A 116 2.03 13.65 10.80
C ILE A 116 2.95 14.20 11.90
N LYS A 117 4.27 14.01 11.76
CA LYS A 117 5.26 14.51 12.73
C LYS A 117 5.20 16.03 12.87
N SER A 118 5.22 16.77 11.76
CA SER A 118 5.22 18.24 11.76
C SER A 118 3.93 18.87 12.31
N LYS A 119 2.77 18.23 12.10
CA LYS A 119 1.48 18.74 12.56
C LYS A 119 1.22 18.45 14.05
N LEU A 120 1.81 17.40 14.61
CA LEU A 120 1.66 17.01 16.01
C LEU A 120 2.71 17.60 16.96
N THR A 121 3.83 18.13 16.46
CA THR A 121 4.78 18.95 17.25
C THR A 121 4.43 20.44 17.30
N LYS A 122 3.29 20.88 16.73
CA LYS A 122 2.76 22.23 17.03
C LYS A 122 2.12 22.20 18.41
N ASP A 123 2.86 22.77 19.36
CA ASP A 123 2.50 23.05 20.75
C ASP A 123 1.04 23.52 20.88
N PRO A 124 0.22 22.93 21.79
CA PRO A 124 -1.14 23.40 22.05
C PRO A 124 -1.21 24.85 22.57
N ASN A 125 -0.07 25.47 22.90
CA ASN A 125 0.02 26.88 23.28
C ASN A 125 0.37 27.84 22.13
N GLN A 126 0.59 27.38 20.90
CA GLN A 126 0.67 28.29 19.75
C GLN A 126 -0.73 28.64 19.26
N LYS A 127 -1.28 29.74 19.80
CA LYS A 127 -2.34 30.53 19.14
C LYS A 127 -1.99 30.65 17.66
N GLY A 128 -2.91 30.21 16.81
CA GLY A 128 -2.78 30.36 15.37
C GLY A 128 -2.60 31.83 15.03
N LEU A 129 -1.68 32.12 14.11
CA LEU A 129 -1.48 33.44 13.50
C LEU A 129 -2.63 33.79 12.51
N PHE A 130 -3.84 33.31 12.79
CA PHE A 130 -5.08 33.57 12.05
C PHE A 130 -6.29 33.53 13.00
N ASP A 131 -6.12 34.08 14.20
CA ASP A 131 -7.14 35.01 14.73
C ASP A 131 -6.89 36.37 14.08
#